data_AF-A0A397YN22-F1
#
_entry.id   AF-A0A397YN22-F1
#
_cell.length_a   1.000
_cell.length_b   1.000
_cell.length_c   1.000
_cell.angle_alpha   90.00
_cell.angle_beta   90.00
_cell.angle_gamma   90.00
#
_symmetry.space_group_name_H-M   'P 1'
#
loop_
_entity.id
_entity.type
_entity.pdbx_description
1 polymer ?
#
loop_
_entity_poly.entity_id
_entity_poly.type
_entity_poly.pdbx_seq_one_letter_code
_entity_poly.pdbx_strand_id
1 'polypeptide(L)'
;MIYASVHFVLSHLPNFNSISGVSLAAAVMSLSYSTIAWAASTSKGVREDVEYGYKAKSTAGTVFNFFSGLGDVAFAYAGHNVVLEIQATIPSTPEKPSKGPMWKGVIVAYIVVALCYFPVALVGYYIFGNSVEDNILISLKKPVWLIATANIFVVIHVIGSYQIYAMPVFDMMETLLVKKLNFRPTTILRFCVRNFYVAATMFLGMTFPFFGGLLAFFGGFAFAPTTYFLPCIIWLAIYKPRKYGLSWWANWVCIVFGIFLMVLSPIGGLRTIVIQAKEYQFYS
;
A
#
# COMPACT_ATOMS: atom_id res chain seq x y z
N MET A 1 -12.01 -4.97 -15.53
CA MET A 1 -12.16 -6.40 -15.86
C MET A 1 -10.83 -7.09 -16.20
N ILE A 2 -10.01 -6.57 -17.13
CA ILE A 2 -8.72 -7.20 -17.52
C ILE A 2 -7.76 -7.42 -16.34
N TYR A 3 -7.66 -6.45 -15.44
CA TYR A 3 -6.83 -6.58 -14.23
C TYR A 3 -7.29 -7.75 -13.34
N ALA A 4 -8.59 -7.84 -13.06
CA ALA A 4 -9.17 -8.86 -12.18
C ALA A 4 -9.18 -10.27 -12.81
N SER A 5 -9.27 -10.39 -14.14
CA SER A 5 -9.27 -11.71 -14.80
C SER A 5 -8.00 -12.52 -14.52
N VAL A 6 -6.86 -11.84 -14.39
CA VAL A 6 -5.58 -12.50 -14.05
C VAL A 6 -5.63 -13.10 -12.64
N HIS A 7 -6.33 -12.45 -11.71
CA HIS A 7 -6.43 -12.91 -10.32
C HIS A 7 -7.29 -14.16 -10.14
N PHE A 8 -8.29 -14.37 -10.99
CA PHE A 8 -9.04 -15.63 -10.99
C PHE A 8 -8.14 -16.83 -11.31
N VAL A 9 -7.06 -16.64 -12.06
CA VAL A 9 -6.06 -17.69 -12.31
C VAL A 9 -5.02 -17.72 -11.19
N LEU A 10 -4.36 -16.59 -10.90
CA LEU A 10 -3.23 -16.54 -9.96
C LEU A 10 -3.63 -16.85 -8.51
N SER A 11 -4.86 -16.57 -8.09
CA SER A 11 -5.33 -16.89 -6.74
C SER A 11 -5.28 -18.38 -6.41
N HIS A 12 -5.22 -19.26 -7.41
CA HIS A 12 -5.10 -20.71 -7.21
C HIS A 12 -3.67 -21.18 -6.94
N LEU A 13 -2.68 -20.29 -6.93
CA LEU A 13 -1.33 -20.63 -6.49
C LEU A 13 -1.36 -21.14 -5.03
N PRO A 14 -0.56 -22.18 -4.70
CA PRO A 14 -0.77 -22.92 -3.47
C PRO A 14 -0.29 -22.19 -2.21
N ASN A 15 0.81 -21.43 -2.30
CA ASN A 15 1.44 -20.72 -1.16
C ASN A 15 2.33 -19.54 -1.62
N PHE A 16 2.82 -18.75 -0.66
CA PHE A 16 3.73 -17.61 -0.90
C PHE A 16 4.99 -17.96 -1.72
N ASN A 17 5.59 -19.14 -1.48
CA ASN A 17 6.77 -19.59 -2.21
C ASN A 17 6.51 -19.73 -3.72
N SER A 18 5.29 -20.14 -4.09
CA SER A 18 4.88 -20.30 -5.49
C SER A 18 4.64 -18.96 -6.20
N ILE A 19 4.52 -17.86 -5.45
CA ILE A 19 4.37 -16.50 -5.97
C ILE A 19 5.73 -15.83 -6.17
N SER A 20 6.84 -16.42 -5.72
CA SER A 20 8.18 -15.80 -5.77
C SER A 20 8.57 -15.20 -7.13
N GLY A 21 8.30 -15.90 -8.24
CA GLY A 21 8.55 -15.38 -9.59
C GLY A 21 7.69 -14.17 -9.93
N VAL A 22 6.39 -14.20 -9.58
CA VAL A 22 5.46 -13.08 -9.76
C VAL A 22 5.88 -11.89 -8.86
N SER A 23 6.31 -12.17 -7.63
CA SER A 23 6.82 -11.17 -6.69
C SER A 23 8.10 -10.49 -7.21
N LEU A 24 9.03 -11.26 -7.79
CA LEU A 24 10.26 -10.72 -8.38
C LEU A 24 9.93 -9.82 -9.57
N ALA A 25 9.06 -10.28 -10.49
CA ALA A 25 8.61 -9.47 -11.61
C ALA A 25 7.96 -8.17 -11.11
N ALA A 26 7.08 -8.24 -10.11
CA ALA A 26 6.43 -7.07 -9.53
C ALA A 26 7.43 -6.08 -8.90
N ALA A 27 8.49 -6.57 -8.25
CA ALA A 27 9.54 -5.72 -7.68
C ALA A 27 10.36 -5.00 -8.78
N VAL A 28 10.77 -5.72 -9.84
CA VAL A 28 11.50 -5.13 -10.98
C VAL A 28 10.65 -4.07 -11.68
N MET A 29 9.36 -4.36 -11.89
CA MET A 29 8.44 -3.39 -12.49
C MET A 29 8.24 -2.16 -11.61
N SER A 30 8.22 -2.31 -10.28
CA SER A 30 8.14 -1.19 -9.33
C SER A 30 9.30 -0.21 -9.49
N LEU A 31 10.52 -0.74 -9.50
CA LEU A 31 11.74 0.04 -9.72
C LEU A 31 11.75 0.71 -11.11
N SER A 32 11.21 0.02 -12.11
CA SER A 32 11.18 0.50 -13.48
C SER A 32 10.21 1.67 -13.66
N TYR A 33 8.96 1.55 -13.20
CA TYR A 33 7.99 2.64 -13.36
C TYR A 33 8.29 3.82 -12.45
N SER A 34 8.85 3.61 -11.25
CA SER A 34 9.26 4.70 -10.37
C SER A 34 10.41 5.48 -11.00
N THR A 35 11.39 4.79 -11.58
CA THR A 35 12.47 5.39 -12.34
C THR A 35 11.96 6.20 -13.52
N ILE A 36 11.04 5.64 -14.31
CA ILE A 36 10.40 6.37 -15.40
C ILE A 36 9.69 7.62 -14.88
N ALA A 37 8.94 7.51 -13.78
CA ALA A 37 8.17 8.62 -13.23
C ALA A 37 9.06 9.82 -12.88
N TRP A 38 10.13 9.63 -12.10
CA TRP A 38 10.99 10.76 -11.74
C TRP A 38 11.91 11.19 -12.90
N ALA A 39 12.47 10.27 -13.69
CA ALA A 39 13.38 10.64 -14.78
C ALA A 39 12.64 11.38 -15.91
N ALA A 40 11.43 10.95 -16.26
CA ALA A 40 10.60 11.66 -17.24
C ALA A 40 10.08 13.00 -16.69
N SER A 41 9.86 13.11 -15.38
CA SER A 41 9.54 14.40 -14.76
C SER A 41 10.73 15.35 -14.86
N THR A 42 11.93 14.89 -14.53
CA THR A 42 13.16 15.70 -14.67
C THR A 42 13.37 16.16 -16.10
N SER A 43 13.21 15.28 -17.09
CA SER A 43 13.44 15.62 -18.49
C SER A 43 12.43 16.62 -19.04
N LYS A 44 11.23 16.68 -18.46
CA LYS A 44 10.20 17.67 -18.81
C LYS A 44 10.57 19.08 -18.36
N GLY A 45 11.35 19.21 -17.29
CA GLY A 45 11.76 20.50 -16.71
C GLY A 45 10.62 21.25 -16.01
N VAL A 46 10.99 22.22 -15.16
CA VAL A 46 10.04 23.11 -14.50
C VAL A 46 9.41 24.02 -15.56
N ARG A 47 8.08 24.11 -15.58
CA ARG A 47 7.37 25.04 -16.48
C ARG A 47 7.29 26.43 -15.85
N GLU A 48 7.17 27.46 -16.68
CA GLU A 48 7.12 28.87 -16.20
C GLU A 48 5.87 29.18 -15.36
N ASP A 49 4.79 28.40 -15.53
CA ASP A 49 3.51 28.54 -14.82
C ASP A 49 3.42 27.72 -13.52
N VAL A 50 4.52 27.15 -13.02
CA VAL A 50 4.49 26.27 -11.84
C VAL A 50 4.34 27.09 -10.55
N GLU A 51 3.23 26.85 -9.84
CA GLU A 51 3.02 27.38 -8.49
C GLU A 51 3.45 26.36 -7.42
N TYR A 52 4.16 26.83 -6.39
CA TYR A 52 4.47 26.06 -5.19
C TYR A 52 3.62 26.56 -4.03
N GLY A 53 2.97 25.65 -3.31
CA GLY A 53 2.14 25.99 -2.15
C GLY A 53 0.93 25.09 -2.00
N TYR A 54 -0.05 25.53 -1.22
CA TYR A 54 -1.24 24.74 -0.94
C TYR A 54 -2.14 24.61 -2.18
N LYS A 55 -2.57 23.39 -2.47
CA LYS A 55 -3.52 23.08 -3.56
C LYS A 55 -4.90 23.70 -3.30
N ALA A 56 -5.33 23.75 -2.03
CA ALA A 56 -6.58 24.41 -1.64
C ALA A 56 -6.33 25.90 -1.33
N LYS A 57 -7.25 26.76 -1.79
CA LYS A 57 -7.20 28.21 -1.50
C LYS A 57 -7.89 28.58 -0.17
N SER A 58 -8.71 27.70 0.40
CA SER A 58 -9.37 27.91 1.69
C SER A 58 -8.63 27.22 2.84
N THR A 59 -8.62 27.84 4.02
CA THR A 59 -7.98 27.28 5.23
C THR A 59 -8.49 25.88 5.56
N ALA A 60 -9.82 25.68 5.52
CA ALA A 60 -10.42 24.38 5.77
C ALA A 60 -9.94 23.34 4.74
N GLY A 61 -9.91 23.69 3.45
CA GLY A 61 -9.41 22.79 2.41
C GLY A 61 -7.95 22.40 2.62
N THR A 62 -7.11 23.33 3.05
CA THR A 62 -5.69 23.07 3.37
C THR A 62 -5.55 22.09 4.54
N VAL A 63 -6.31 22.27 5.62
CA VAL A 63 -6.29 21.37 6.79
C VAL A 63 -6.72 19.96 6.40
N PHE A 64 -7.80 19.81 5.63
CA PHE A 64 -8.26 18.50 5.21
C PHE A 64 -7.29 17.83 4.23
N ASN A 65 -6.68 18.58 3.31
CA ASN A 65 -5.65 18.03 2.42
C ASN A 65 -4.41 17.58 3.20
N PHE A 66 -4.03 18.30 4.26
CA PHE A 66 -2.96 17.90 5.16
C PHE A 66 -3.30 16.58 5.87
N PHE A 67 -4.53 16.43 6.37
CA PHE A 67 -5.00 15.17 6.96
C PHE A 67 -4.97 14.03 5.94
N SER A 68 -5.41 14.25 4.70
CA SER A 68 -5.32 13.22 3.65
C SER A 68 -3.86 12.81 3.40
N GLY A 69 -2.95 13.78 3.29
CA GLY A 69 -1.53 13.52 3.06
C GLY A 69 -0.85 12.72 4.18
N LEU A 70 -1.26 12.91 5.44
CA LEU A 70 -0.81 12.05 6.54
C LEU A 70 -1.16 10.58 6.30
N GLY A 71 -2.36 10.34 5.75
CA GLY A 71 -2.86 9.01 5.40
C GLY A 71 -2.11 8.42 4.21
N ASP A 72 -1.87 9.21 3.17
CA ASP A 72 -1.12 8.77 1.99
C ASP A 72 0.30 8.33 2.36
N VAL A 73 0.97 9.09 3.24
CA VAL A 73 2.30 8.71 3.76
C VAL A 73 2.21 7.44 4.60
N ALA A 74 1.22 7.33 5.49
CA ALA A 74 1.02 6.12 6.30
C ALA A 74 0.75 4.88 5.43
N PHE A 75 -0.04 5.02 4.37
CA PHE A 75 -0.30 3.98 3.38
C PHE A 75 0.97 3.57 2.65
N ALA A 76 1.80 4.54 2.23
CA ALA A 76 3.02 4.27 1.47
C ALA A 76 3.98 3.32 2.23
N TYR A 77 4.01 3.39 3.56
CA TYR A 77 4.83 2.51 4.41
C TYR A 77 4.06 1.32 4.99
N ALA A 78 2.93 0.93 4.37
CA ALA A 78 2.16 -0.24 4.77
C ALA A 78 2.75 -1.54 4.16
N GLY A 79 3.35 -2.37 5.00
CA GLY A 79 3.77 -3.74 4.63
C GLY A 79 3.84 -4.73 5.80
N HIS A 80 3.54 -4.27 7.02
CA HIS A 80 3.78 -5.01 8.26
C HIS A 80 2.83 -6.20 8.45
N ASN A 81 1.67 -6.18 7.82
CA ASN A 81 0.67 -7.24 7.86
C ASN A 81 1.04 -8.51 7.07
N VAL A 82 2.11 -8.47 6.26
CA VAL A 82 2.63 -9.65 5.55
C VAL A 82 4.04 -10.03 6.01
N VAL A 83 4.61 -9.29 6.96
CA VAL A 83 5.99 -9.50 7.46
C VAL A 83 6.13 -10.87 8.11
N LEU A 84 5.13 -11.33 8.85
CA LEU A 84 5.21 -12.62 9.53
C LEU A 84 5.13 -13.78 8.53
N GLU A 85 4.33 -13.64 7.49
CA GLU A 85 4.18 -14.61 6.40
C GLU A 85 5.46 -14.70 5.57
N ILE A 86 6.08 -13.55 5.24
CA ILE A 86 7.40 -13.51 4.59
C ILE A 86 8.46 -14.14 5.50
N GLN A 87 8.47 -13.82 6.79
CA GLN A 87 9.45 -14.39 7.71
C GLN A 87 9.27 -15.91 7.86
N ALA A 88 8.04 -16.42 7.78
CA ALA A 88 7.74 -17.84 7.86
C ALA A 88 8.26 -18.64 6.65
N THR A 89 8.52 -17.99 5.50
CA THR A 89 9.13 -18.67 4.34
C THR A 89 10.65 -18.73 4.40
N ILE A 90 11.29 -18.00 5.32
CA ILE A 90 12.75 -18.00 5.49
C ILE A 90 13.16 -19.28 6.22
N PRO A 91 14.08 -20.09 5.67
CA PRO A 91 14.59 -21.27 6.37
C PRO A 91 15.16 -20.90 7.75
N SER A 92 14.70 -21.58 8.79
CA SER A 92 15.17 -21.39 10.16
C SER A 92 15.36 -22.71 10.89
N THR A 93 16.41 -22.81 11.70
CA THR A 93 16.62 -23.88 12.68
C THR A 93 16.69 -23.28 14.10
N PRO A 94 16.58 -24.08 15.18
CA PRO A 94 16.75 -23.57 16.53
C PRO A 94 18.07 -22.79 16.74
N GLU A 95 19.13 -23.18 16.04
CA GLU A 95 20.46 -22.55 16.09
C GLU A 95 20.57 -21.34 15.14
N LYS A 96 19.71 -21.26 14.12
CA LYS A 96 19.71 -20.20 13.09
C LYS A 96 18.31 -19.60 12.94
N PRO A 97 17.92 -18.64 13.81
CA PRO A 97 16.60 -18.04 13.76
C PRO A 97 16.40 -17.16 12.51
N SER A 98 15.19 -17.17 11.94
CA SER A 98 14.83 -16.37 10.75
C SER A 98 14.90 -14.84 10.99
N LYS A 99 14.91 -14.40 12.25
CA LYS A 99 14.99 -12.98 12.64
C LYS A 99 16.17 -12.24 11.99
N GLY A 100 17.36 -12.88 11.96
CA GLY A 100 18.57 -12.25 11.43
C GLY A 100 18.46 -11.95 9.93
N PRO A 101 18.21 -12.96 9.08
CA PRO A 101 17.94 -12.75 7.66
C PRO A 101 16.77 -11.82 7.39
N MET A 102 15.67 -11.93 8.16
CA MET A 102 14.50 -11.06 8.00
C MET A 102 14.86 -9.59 8.22
N TRP A 103 15.63 -9.28 9.27
CA TRP A 103 16.08 -7.91 9.54
C TRP A 103 16.92 -7.32 8.40
N LYS A 104 17.83 -8.12 7.82
CA LYS A 104 18.60 -7.70 6.63
C LYS A 104 17.68 -7.43 5.44
N GLY A 105 16.69 -8.30 5.22
CA GLY A 105 15.69 -8.12 4.17
C GLY A 105 14.89 -6.83 4.33
N VAL A 106 14.42 -6.55 5.56
CA VAL A 106 13.69 -5.31 5.89
C VAL A 106 14.55 -4.07 5.63
N ILE A 107 15.81 -4.06 6.05
CA ILE A 107 16.71 -2.92 5.80
C ILE A 107 16.84 -2.65 4.29
N VAL A 108 17.12 -3.68 3.50
CA VAL A 108 17.25 -3.54 2.04
C VAL A 108 15.93 -3.08 1.43
N ALA A 109 14.79 -3.64 1.86
CA ALA A 109 13.48 -3.23 1.38
C ALA A 109 13.21 -1.74 1.64
N TYR A 110 13.50 -1.22 2.84
CA TYR A 110 13.31 0.20 3.16
C TYR A 110 14.26 1.13 2.39
N ILE A 111 15.49 0.70 2.08
CA ILE A 111 16.39 1.44 1.19
C ILE A 111 15.79 1.53 -0.21
N VAL A 112 15.31 0.42 -0.76
CA VAL A 112 14.66 0.38 -2.09
C VAL A 112 13.40 1.25 -2.10
N VAL A 113 12.57 1.17 -1.07
CA VAL A 113 11.39 2.04 -0.90
C VAL A 113 11.79 3.51 -0.92
N ALA A 114 12.83 3.89 -0.17
CA ALA A 114 13.32 5.27 -0.15
C ALA A 114 13.80 5.73 -1.54
N LEU A 115 14.52 4.87 -2.28
CA LEU A 115 14.98 5.14 -3.64
C LEU A 115 13.83 5.26 -4.65
N CYS A 116 12.69 4.60 -4.41
CA CYS A 116 11.50 4.76 -5.24
C CYS A 116 10.70 6.01 -4.87
N TYR A 117 10.46 6.24 -3.58
CA TYR A 117 9.50 7.25 -3.13
C TYR A 117 10.08 8.66 -3.09
N PHE A 118 11.28 8.85 -2.53
CA PHE A 118 11.82 10.20 -2.37
C PHE A 118 12.11 10.87 -3.72
N PRO A 119 12.75 10.23 -4.72
CA PRO A 119 12.94 10.86 -6.01
C PRO A 119 11.62 11.23 -6.69
N VAL A 120 10.63 10.32 -6.68
CA VAL A 120 9.32 10.59 -7.28
C VAL A 120 8.59 11.74 -6.58
N ALA A 121 8.60 11.78 -5.25
CA ALA A 121 7.95 12.84 -4.47
C ALA A 121 8.66 14.19 -4.63
N LEU A 122 9.99 14.22 -4.45
CA LEU A 122 10.77 15.46 -4.48
C LEU A 122 10.86 16.03 -5.90
N VAL A 123 11.25 15.23 -6.88
CA VAL A 123 11.33 15.67 -8.29
C VAL A 123 9.93 15.96 -8.82
N GLY A 124 8.96 15.10 -8.54
CA GLY A 124 7.58 15.29 -8.99
C GLY A 124 6.99 16.61 -8.51
N TYR A 125 7.11 16.90 -7.21
CA TYR A 125 6.63 18.16 -6.66
C TYR A 125 7.46 19.35 -7.13
N TYR A 126 8.78 19.20 -7.30
CA TYR A 126 9.62 20.26 -7.87
C TYR A 126 9.22 20.61 -9.31
N ILE A 127 8.86 19.63 -10.14
CA ILE A 127 8.55 19.86 -11.55
C ILE A 127 7.09 20.33 -11.74
N PHE A 128 6.14 19.80 -10.97
CA PHE A 128 4.71 20.05 -11.16
C PHE A 128 4.08 20.98 -10.12
N GLY A 129 4.74 21.24 -8.99
CA GLY A 129 4.23 22.08 -7.92
C GLY A 129 2.88 21.62 -7.37
N ASN A 130 2.00 22.56 -7.07
CA ASN A 130 0.66 22.30 -6.56
C ASN A 130 -0.31 21.68 -7.59
N SER A 131 0.10 21.61 -8.86
CA SER A 131 -0.69 21.05 -9.98
C SER A 131 -0.47 19.54 -10.17
N VAL A 132 0.35 18.91 -9.33
CA VAL A 132 0.58 17.46 -9.38
C VAL A 132 -0.72 16.69 -9.13
N GLU A 133 -0.97 15.68 -9.97
CA GLU A 133 -2.05 14.72 -9.82
C GLU A 133 -1.68 13.61 -8.83
N ASP A 134 -2.68 12.97 -8.23
CA ASP A 134 -2.50 11.84 -7.29
C ASP A 134 -1.67 10.71 -7.93
N ASN A 135 -1.84 10.49 -9.24
CA ASN A 135 -0.96 9.66 -10.04
C ASN A 135 -0.05 10.54 -10.91
N ILE A 136 1.23 10.60 -10.55
CA ILE A 136 2.23 11.40 -11.24
C ILE A 136 2.39 11.08 -12.74
N LEU A 137 2.07 9.86 -13.18
CA LEU A 137 2.14 9.50 -14.59
C LEU A 137 1.11 10.27 -15.44
N ILE A 138 0.01 10.71 -14.82
CA ILE A 138 -0.99 11.58 -15.46
C ILE A 138 -0.43 12.99 -15.63
N SER A 139 0.33 13.49 -14.65
CA SER A 139 1.01 14.80 -14.71
C SER A 139 2.00 14.93 -15.87
N LEU A 140 2.57 13.81 -16.35
CA LEU A 140 3.52 13.80 -17.47
C LEU A 140 2.88 14.25 -18.79
N LYS A 141 1.62 13.89 -19.09
CA LYS A 141 0.87 14.17 -20.33
C LYS A 141 1.49 13.66 -21.66
N LYS A 142 2.81 13.74 -21.84
CA LYS A 142 3.57 13.29 -23.02
C LYS A 142 4.98 12.78 -22.61
N PRO A 143 5.64 11.94 -23.43
CA PRO A 143 5.11 11.24 -24.60
C PRO A 143 4.21 10.05 -24.21
N VAL A 144 3.17 9.79 -25.00
CA VAL A 144 2.13 8.80 -24.68
C VAL A 144 2.68 7.37 -24.56
N TRP A 145 3.64 6.98 -25.42
CA TRP A 145 4.22 5.64 -25.39
C TRP A 145 4.93 5.35 -24.06
N LEU A 146 5.63 6.34 -23.49
CA LEU A 146 6.36 6.18 -22.24
C LEU A 146 5.41 6.03 -21.06
N ILE A 147 4.34 6.84 -21.05
CA ILE A 147 3.27 6.76 -20.04
C ILE A 147 2.55 5.41 -20.15
N ALA A 148 2.30 4.91 -21.36
CA ALA A 148 1.68 3.60 -21.56
C ALA A 148 2.58 2.47 -21.01
N THR A 149 3.88 2.49 -21.32
CA THR A 149 4.86 1.53 -20.77
C THR A 149 4.90 1.56 -19.25
N ALA A 150 4.97 2.77 -18.65
CA ALA A 150 4.96 2.90 -17.19
C ALA A 150 3.66 2.36 -16.56
N ASN A 151 2.50 2.60 -17.18
CA ASN A 151 1.24 2.04 -16.70
C ASN A 151 1.18 0.50 -16.84
N ILE A 152 1.75 -0.10 -17.89
CA ILE A 152 1.88 -1.56 -18.00
C ILE A 152 2.72 -2.11 -16.84
N PHE A 153 3.84 -1.46 -16.51
CA PHE A 153 4.67 -1.84 -15.37
C PHE A 153 3.93 -1.71 -14.04
N VAL A 154 3.16 -0.63 -13.84
CA VAL A 154 2.28 -0.47 -12.68
C VAL A 154 1.28 -1.63 -12.60
N VAL A 155 0.64 -2.01 -13.71
CA VAL A 155 -0.31 -3.13 -13.75
C VAL A 155 0.36 -4.44 -13.30
N ILE A 156 1.53 -4.77 -13.84
CA ILE A 156 2.26 -5.99 -13.44
C ILE A 156 2.67 -5.94 -11.96
N HIS A 157 3.15 -4.78 -11.49
CA HIS A 157 3.51 -4.58 -10.09
C HIS A 157 2.32 -4.82 -9.15
N VAL A 158 1.18 -4.19 -9.43
CA VAL A 158 -0.02 -4.29 -8.60
C VAL A 158 -0.63 -5.70 -8.69
N ILE A 159 -0.51 -6.40 -9.82
CA ILE A 159 -0.90 -7.82 -9.93
C ILE A 159 -0.14 -8.66 -8.90
N GLY A 160 1.18 -8.51 -8.82
CA GLY A 160 1.98 -9.25 -7.84
C GLY A 160 1.68 -8.84 -6.40
N SER A 161 1.55 -7.53 -6.15
CA SER A 161 1.18 -7.00 -4.84
C SER A 161 -0.14 -7.59 -4.34
N TYR A 162 -1.18 -7.61 -5.18
CA TYR A 162 -2.47 -8.21 -4.83
C TYR A 162 -2.32 -9.67 -4.40
N GLN A 163 -1.52 -10.47 -5.10
CA GLN A 163 -1.32 -11.88 -4.74
C GLN A 163 -0.64 -12.05 -3.38
N ILE A 164 0.37 -11.22 -3.08
CA ILE A 164 1.07 -11.20 -1.78
C ILE A 164 0.08 -10.88 -0.65
N TYR A 165 -0.77 -9.85 -0.81
CA TYR A 165 -1.73 -9.47 0.23
C TYR A 165 -2.98 -10.35 0.31
N ALA A 166 -3.40 -10.98 -0.79
CA ALA A 166 -4.58 -11.83 -0.80
C ALA A 166 -4.34 -13.20 -0.15
N MET A 167 -3.11 -13.72 -0.18
CA MET A 167 -2.78 -15.04 0.38
C MET A 167 -3.14 -15.20 1.87
N PRO A 168 -2.73 -14.29 2.78
CA PRO A 168 -3.14 -14.38 4.19
C PRO A 168 -4.66 -14.29 4.37
N VAL A 169 -5.34 -13.54 3.50
CA VAL A 169 -6.80 -13.38 3.55
C VAL A 169 -7.49 -14.67 3.11
N PHE A 170 -7.00 -15.33 2.07
CA PHE A 170 -7.48 -16.65 1.66
C PHE A 170 -7.33 -17.65 2.80
N ASP A 171 -6.15 -17.72 3.42
CA ASP A 171 -5.88 -18.64 4.53
C ASP A 171 -6.76 -18.34 5.74
N MET A 172 -7.02 -17.06 6.04
CA MET A 172 -7.94 -16.63 7.10
C MET A 172 -9.38 -17.09 6.82
N MET A 173 -9.89 -16.85 5.61
CA MET A 173 -11.25 -17.23 5.22
C MET A 173 -11.44 -18.74 5.22
N GLU A 174 -10.50 -19.49 4.64
CA GLU A 174 -10.50 -20.95 4.61
C GLU A 174 -10.44 -21.52 6.04
N THR A 175 -9.58 -20.97 6.91
CA THR A 175 -9.46 -21.37 8.32
C THR A 175 -10.76 -21.12 9.09
N LEU A 176 -11.42 -19.99 8.87
CA LEU A 176 -12.70 -19.67 9.51
C LEU A 176 -13.78 -20.67 9.11
N LEU A 177 -13.90 -20.96 7.81
CA LEU A 177 -14.90 -21.90 7.29
C LEU A 177 -14.67 -23.31 7.81
N VAL A 178 -13.43 -23.80 7.79
CA VAL A 178 -13.11 -25.16 8.22
C VAL A 178 -13.17 -25.31 9.74
N LYS A 179 -12.53 -24.42 10.50
CA LYS A 179 -12.36 -24.59 11.96
C LYS A 179 -13.51 -24.03 12.80
N LYS A 180 -14.15 -22.94 12.38
CA LYS A 180 -15.24 -22.33 13.15
C LYS A 180 -16.62 -22.74 12.64
N LEU A 181 -16.77 -22.86 11.32
CA LEU A 181 -18.05 -23.20 10.69
C LEU A 181 -18.15 -24.68 10.28
N ASN A 182 -17.15 -25.51 10.62
CA ASN A 182 -17.13 -26.97 10.43
C ASN A 182 -17.35 -27.43 8.97
N PHE A 183 -16.98 -26.60 7.98
CA PHE A 183 -16.98 -27.04 6.58
C PHE A 183 -15.87 -28.07 6.34
N ARG A 184 -16.12 -29.02 5.43
CA ARG A 184 -15.10 -30.00 5.02
C ARG A 184 -14.00 -29.31 4.19
N PRO A 185 -12.70 -29.51 4.50
CA PRO A 185 -11.60 -28.92 3.73
C PRO A 185 -11.49 -29.62 2.36
N THR A 186 -12.20 -29.11 1.37
CA THR A 186 -12.23 -29.64 0.01
C THR A 186 -11.59 -28.66 -0.97
N THR A 187 -11.08 -29.17 -2.09
CA THR A 187 -10.56 -28.35 -3.19
C THR A 187 -11.65 -27.43 -3.77
N ILE A 188 -12.90 -27.89 -3.77
CA ILE A 188 -14.07 -27.10 -4.19
C ILE A 188 -14.30 -25.92 -3.25
N LEU A 189 -14.25 -26.14 -1.92
CA LEU A 189 -14.39 -25.05 -0.94
C LEU A 189 -13.32 -23.99 -1.18
N ARG A 190 -12.05 -24.40 -1.29
CA ARG A 190 -10.92 -23.50 -1.58
C ARG A 190 -11.13 -22.74 -2.89
N PHE A 191 -11.54 -23.41 -3.96
CA PHE A 191 -11.86 -22.79 -5.24
C PHE A 191 -12.95 -21.72 -5.09
N CYS A 192 -14.09 -22.06 -4.48
CA CYS A 192 -15.22 -21.14 -4.30
C CYS A 192 -14.85 -19.91 -3.46
N VAL A 193 -14.15 -20.10 -2.34
CA VAL A 193 -13.76 -19.03 -1.42
C VAL A 193 -12.83 -18.02 -2.11
N ARG A 194 -11.81 -18.51 -2.82
CA ARG A 194 -10.83 -17.66 -3.50
C ARG A 194 -11.47 -16.88 -4.66
N ASN A 195 -12.27 -17.55 -5.49
CA ASN A 195 -13.00 -16.88 -6.57
C ASN A 195 -14.00 -15.84 -6.03
N PHE A 196 -14.71 -16.16 -4.94
CA PHE A 196 -15.62 -15.21 -4.30
C PHE A 196 -14.89 -13.96 -3.82
N TYR A 197 -13.74 -14.12 -3.15
CA TYR A 197 -12.94 -12.98 -2.71
C TYR A 197 -12.41 -12.14 -3.88
N VAL A 198 -11.92 -12.79 -4.95
CA VAL A 198 -11.49 -12.07 -6.16
C VAL A 198 -12.65 -11.32 -6.80
N ALA A 199 -13.83 -11.94 -6.91
CA ALA A 199 -15.02 -11.29 -7.46
C ALA A 199 -15.49 -10.11 -6.58
N ALA A 200 -15.48 -10.28 -5.26
CA ALA A 200 -15.86 -9.22 -4.32
C ALA A 200 -14.91 -8.03 -4.38
N THR A 201 -13.59 -8.28 -4.37
CA THR A 201 -12.59 -7.21 -4.49
C THR A 201 -12.62 -6.53 -5.86
N MET A 202 -12.89 -7.28 -6.94
CA MET A 202 -13.13 -6.71 -8.28
C MET A 202 -14.34 -5.77 -8.27
N PHE A 203 -15.47 -6.23 -7.71
CA PHE A 203 -16.69 -5.45 -7.64
C PHE A 203 -16.48 -4.14 -6.86
N LEU A 204 -15.84 -4.23 -5.69
CA LEU A 204 -15.53 -3.05 -4.87
C LEU A 204 -14.59 -2.07 -5.60
N GLY A 205 -13.53 -2.58 -6.25
CA GLY A 205 -12.59 -1.75 -6.99
C GLY A 205 -13.21 -1.06 -8.21
N MET A 206 -14.20 -1.69 -8.86
CA MET A 206 -14.97 -1.07 -9.94
C MET A 206 -16.00 -0.05 -9.43
N THR A 207 -16.54 -0.26 -8.23
CA THR A 207 -17.57 0.60 -7.64
C THR A 207 -16.97 1.90 -7.10
N PHE A 208 -15.80 1.85 -6.46
CA PHE A 208 -15.20 3.00 -5.76
C PHE A 208 -13.82 3.38 -6.31
N PRO A 209 -13.72 4.09 -7.46
CA PRO A 209 -12.44 4.42 -8.09
C PRO A 209 -11.75 5.69 -7.50
N PHE A 210 -11.89 5.94 -6.19
CA PHE A 210 -11.38 7.15 -5.53
C PHE A 210 -9.96 6.94 -5.00
N PHE A 211 -8.98 6.82 -5.90
CA PHE A 211 -7.62 6.39 -5.57
C PHE A 211 -7.00 7.15 -4.37
N GLY A 212 -6.75 8.47 -4.49
CA GLY A 212 -6.14 9.25 -3.40
C GLY A 212 -6.98 9.26 -2.12
N GLY A 213 -8.31 9.35 -2.24
CA GLY A 213 -9.21 9.32 -1.08
C GLY A 213 -9.15 7.99 -0.30
N LEU A 214 -9.09 6.86 -1.02
CA LEU A 214 -9.00 5.53 -0.42
C LEU A 214 -7.63 5.27 0.23
N LEU A 215 -6.55 5.71 -0.40
CA LEU A 215 -5.19 5.63 0.17
C LEU A 215 -5.12 6.40 1.49
N ALA A 216 -5.55 7.67 1.46
CA ALA A 216 -5.60 8.53 2.63
C ALA A 216 -6.48 7.95 3.74
N PHE A 217 -7.63 7.37 3.41
CA PHE A 217 -8.55 6.80 4.39
C PHE A 217 -7.98 5.54 5.05
N PHE A 218 -7.61 4.53 4.24
CA PHE A 218 -7.14 3.25 4.76
C PHE A 218 -5.73 3.33 5.36
N GLY A 219 -4.90 4.28 4.90
CA GLY A 219 -3.61 4.59 5.50
C GLY A 219 -3.71 4.91 6.99
N GLY A 220 -4.68 5.74 7.37
CA GLY A 220 -4.96 6.01 8.78
C GLY A 220 -5.79 4.92 9.43
N PHE A 221 -6.99 4.63 8.90
CA PHE A 221 -7.97 3.78 9.58
C PHE A 221 -7.49 2.34 9.79
N ALA A 222 -6.95 1.72 8.74
CA ALA A 222 -6.56 0.32 8.77
C ALA A 222 -5.07 0.13 9.10
N PHE A 223 -4.19 0.92 8.47
CA PHE A 223 -2.76 0.71 8.60
C PHE A 223 -2.12 1.41 9.80
N ALA A 224 -2.68 2.51 10.31
CA ALA A 224 -2.12 3.13 11.52
C ALA A 224 -2.15 2.18 12.74
N PRO A 225 -3.26 1.44 13.00
CA PRO A 225 -3.29 0.41 14.04
C PRO A 225 -2.25 -0.69 13.86
N THR A 226 -2.24 -1.33 12.69
CA THR A 226 -1.43 -2.53 12.47
C THR A 226 0.06 -2.23 12.33
N THR A 227 0.42 -1.00 11.95
CA THR A 227 1.82 -0.61 11.70
C THR A 227 2.41 0.20 12.85
N TYR A 228 1.70 1.22 13.35
CA TYR A 228 2.32 2.22 14.22
C TYR A 228 2.09 1.97 15.70
N PHE A 229 0.89 1.56 16.12
CA PHE A 229 0.59 1.49 17.55
C PHE A 229 0.37 0.08 18.12
N LEU A 230 -0.29 -0.85 17.43
CA LEU A 230 -0.51 -2.20 17.97
C LEU A 230 0.81 -2.95 18.22
N PRO A 231 1.78 -2.99 17.28
CA PRO A 231 3.06 -3.65 17.54
C PRO A 231 3.80 -3.04 18.73
N CYS A 232 3.73 -1.71 18.89
CA CYS A 232 4.34 -1.00 20.01
C CYS A 232 3.69 -1.33 21.35
N ILE A 233 2.35 -1.42 21.41
CA ILE A 233 1.62 -1.85 22.60
C ILE A 233 2.00 -3.28 22.96
N ILE A 234 2.00 -4.19 21.98
CA ILE A 234 2.39 -5.59 22.17
C ILE A 234 3.82 -5.68 22.70
N TRP A 235 4.75 -4.91 22.14
CA TRP A 235 6.14 -4.86 22.59
C TRP A 235 6.27 -4.38 24.04
N LEU A 236 5.57 -3.31 24.42
CA LEU A 236 5.57 -2.80 25.79
C LEU A 236 4.96 -3.79 26.78
N ALA A 237 3.92 -4.53 26.38
CA ALA A 237 3.24 -5.51 27.22
C ALA A 237 4.08 -6.78 27.44
N ILE A 238 4.72 -7.30 26.38
CA ILE A 238 5.48 -8.56 26.42
C ILE A 238 6.90 -8.33 26.95
N TYR A 239 7.65 -7.41 26.35
CA TYR A 239 9.08 -7.24 26.63
C TYR A 239 9.35 -6.33 27.84
N LYS A 240 8.39 -5.48 28.21
CA LYS A 240 8.47 -4.55 29.36
C LYS A 240 9.83 -3.82 29.44
N PRO A 241 10.22 -3.06 28.40
CA PRO A 241 11.52 -2.38 28.39
C PRO A 241 11.64 -1.39 29.55
N ARG A 242 12.89 -1.08 29.95
CA ARG A 242 13.18 -0.13 31.03
C ARG A 242 12.39 1.18 30.84
N LYS A 243 11.59 1.52 31.85
CA LYS A 243 10.80 2.77 31.86
C LYS A 243 11.74 3.96 31.62
N TYR A 244 11.31 4.88 30.77
CA TYR A 244 12.08 6.05 30.32
C TYR A 244 13.35 5.76 29.50
N GLY A 245 13.57 4.51 29.06
CA GLY A 245 14.61 4.20 28.08
C GLY A 245 14.21 4.61 26.66
N LEU A 246 15.18 4.59 25.73
CA LEU A 246 14.95 4.94 24.31
C LEU A 246 13.86 4.09 23.66
N SER A 247 13.89 2.76 23.86
CA SER A 247 12.85 1.87 23.34
C SER A 247 11.48 2.20 23.93
N TRP A 248 11.40 2.54 25.22
CA TRP A 248 10.14 2.89 25.86
C TRP A 248 9.55 4.17 25.26
N TRP A 249 10.35 5.23 25.11
CA TRP A 249 9.92 6.49 24.49
C TRP A 249 9.54 6.32 23.03
N ALA A 250 10.34 5.60 22.24
CA ALA A 250 10.06 5.36 20.83
C ALA A 250 8.69 4.67 20.63
N ASN A 251 8.40 3.64 21.42
CA ASN A 251 7.10 2.95 21.35
C ASN A 251 5.93 3.88 21.73
N TRP A 252 6.07 4.71 22.77
CA TRP A 252 5.02 5.66 23.14
C TRP A 252 4.79 6.74 22.08
N VAL A 253 5.86 7.26 21.47
CA VAL A 253 5.75 8.22 20.35
C VAL A 253 5.02 7.57 19.18
N CYS A 254 5.38 6.35 18.80
CA CYS A 254 4.68 5.61 17.74
C CYS A 254 3.20 5.36 18.07
N ILE A 255 2.87 5.07 19.34
CA ILE A 255 1.48 4.89 19.77
C ILE A 255 0.67 6.18 19.62
N VAL A 256 1.17 7.27 20.20
CA VAL A 256 0.48 8.57 20.15
C VAL A 256 0.33 9.04 18.71
N PHE A 257 1.41 8.99 17.93
CA PHE A 257 1.40 9.36 16.51
C PHE A 257 0.44 8.47 15.70
N GLY A 258 0.46 7.16 15.92
CA GLY A 258 -0.44 6.21 15.26
C GLY A 258 -1.92 6.47 15.57
N ILE A 259 -2.25 6.85 16.80
CA ILE A 259 -3.62 7.25 17.17
C ILE A 259 -4.04 8.52 16.43
N PHE A 260 -3.15 9.53 16.36
CA PHE A 260 -3.42 10.74 15.58
C PHE A 260 -3.65 10.43 14.11
N LEU A 261 -2.84 9.56 13.49
CA LEU A 261 -3.06 9.11 12.12
C LEU A 261 -4.41 8.42 11.93
N MET A 262 -4.77 7.51 12.85
CA MET A 262 -6.04 6.76 12.80
C MET A 262 -7.26 7.67 12.89
N VAL A 263 -7.17 8.81 13.60
CA VAL A 263 -8.29 9.73 13.74
C VAL A 263 -8.31 10.78 12.63
N LEU A 264 -7.18 11.43 12.37
CA LEU A 264 -7.12 12.60 11.49
C LEU A 264 -7.18 12.21 10.01
N SER A 265 -6.40 11.21 9.58
CA SER A 265 -6.29 10.92 8.14
C SER A 265 -7.59 10.41 7.51
N PRO A 266 -8.40 9.57 8.19
CA PRO A 266 -9.71 9.16 7.67
C PRO A 266 -10.67 10.34 7.47
N ILE A 267 -10.58 11.39 8.28
CA ILE A 267 -11.39 12.61 8.09
C ILE A 267 -11.03 13.30 6.77
N GLY A 268 -9.72 13.43 6.49
CA GLY A 268 -9.23 13.96 5.22
C GLY A 268 -9.65 13.08 4.03
N GLY A 269 -9.35 11.78 4.11
CA GLY A 269 -9.68 10.81 3.06
C GLY A 269 -11.18 10.75 2.75
N LEU A 270 -12.04 10.71 3.78
CA LEU A 270 -13.50 10.75 3.61
C LEU A 270 -13.95 12.03 2.92
N ARG A 271 -13.41 13.20 3.29
CA ARG A 271 -13.75 14.44 2.59
C ARG A 271 -13.35 14.38 1.12
N THR A 272 -12.16 13.89 0.81
CA THR A 272 -11.71 13.73 -0.59
C THR A 272 -12.66 12.82 -1.36
N ILE A 273 -13.06 11.67 -0.79
CA ILE A 273 -14.03 10.75 -1.38
C ILE A 273 -15.38 11.44 -1.59
N VAL A 274 -15.91 12.15 -0.57
CA VAL A 274 -17.19 12.85 -0.67
C VAL A 274 -17.18 13.91 -1.77
N ILE A 275 -16.07 14.63 -1.94
CA ILE A 275 -15.95 15.63 -3.02
C ILE A 275 -15.93 14.94 -4.39
N GLN A 276 -15.10 13.90 -4.55
CA GLN A 276 -14.99 13.16 -5.82
C GLN A 276 -16.29 12.42 -6.18
N ALA A 277 -17.01 11.91 -5.19
CA ALA A 277 -18.25 11.17 -5.39
C ALA A 277 -19.42 12.03 -5.87
N LYS A 278 -19.39 13.36 -5.64
CA LYS A 278 -20.46 14.27 -6.11
C LYS A 278 -20.55 14.35 -7.63
N GLU A 279 -19.42 14.21 -8.30
CA GLU A 279 -19.32 14.30 -9.76
C GLU A 279 -19.26 12.92 -10.41
N TYR A 280 -19.21 11.85 -9.61
CA TYR A 280 -19.07 10.49 -10.10
C TYR A 280 -20.41 9.89 -10.50
N GLN A 281 -20.49 9.43 -11.75
CA GLN A 281 -21.63 8.65 -12.27
C GLN A 281 -21.25 7.17 -12.26
N PHE A 282 -22.02 6.36 -11.53
CA PHE A 282 -21.77 4.93 -11.46
C PHE A 282 -22.04 4.27 -12.82
N TYR A 283 -21.03 3.57 -13.35
CA TYR A 283 -21.14 2.73 -14.55
C TYR A 283 -21.59 3.46 -15.84
N SER A 284 -21.34 4.78 -15.91
CA SER A 284 -21.67 5.63 -17.06
C SER A 284 -20.49 5.87 -18.00
#